data_AF-A0AA51AQS2-F1
#
_entry.id   AF-A0AA51AQS2-F1
#
_cell.length_a   1.000
_cell.length_b   1.000
_cell.length_c   1.000
_cell.angle_alpha   90.00
_cell.angle_beta   90.00
_cell.angle_gamma   90.00
#
_symmetry.space_group_name_H-M   'P 1'
#
loop_
_entity.id
_entity.type
_entity.pdbx_description
1 polymer ?
#
loop_
_entity_poly.entity_id
_entity_poly.type
_entity_poly.pdbx_seq_one_letter_code
_entity_poly.pdbx_strand_id
1 'polypeptide(L)'
;ESNIPIDINIGKLQDWLVSRRHVNKEWQKSVIPVRAKINNAIQDMPAHNDIAALLSGSYINYFHCHPIIEILKETEADTKNLFGRYRSQRMIDWQDIVKSYEKENLYLAEAAQMLVRNISYEIPGLKKQIAKEE
;
A
#
# COMPACT_ATOMS: atom_id res chain seq x y z
N GLU A 1 -1.85 2.02 -32.29
CA GLU A 1 -2.24 3.25 -31.57
C GLU A 1 -1.05 3.74 -30.78
N SER A 2 -0.75 5.02 -30.90
CA SER A 2 0.51 5.64 -30.51
C SER A 2 0.64 5.78 -28.99
N ASN A 3 1.85 5.51 -28.49
CA ASN A 3 2.32 5.69 -27.12
C ASN A 3 2.43 7.21 -26.79
N ILE A 4 1.29 7.92 -26.82
CA ILE A 4 1.26 9.36 -26.52
C ILE A 4 1.43 9.50 -25.01
N PRO A 5 2.47 10.21 -24.52
CA PRO A 5 2.67 10.41 -23.10
C PRO A 5 1.52 11.21 -22.51
N ILE A 6 1.03 10.77 -21.35
CA ILE A 6 0.01 11.49 -20.57
C ILE A 6 0.76 12.40 -19.60
N ASP A 7 0.58 13.71 -19.76
CA ASP A 7 1.06 14.71 -18.81
C ASP A 7 -0.07 15.07 -17.83
N ILE A 8 0.23 15.04 -16.53
CA ILE A 8 -0.72 15.30 -15.45
C ILE A 8 -0.03 16.20 -14.43
N ASN A 9 -0.65 17.36 -14.16
CA ASN A 9 -0.22 18.19 -13.05
C ASN A 9 -0.34 17.40 -11.75
N ILE A 10 0.73 17.35 -10.96
CA ILE A 10 0.77 16.51 -9.76
C ILE A 10 -0.36 16.82 -8.78
N GLY A 11 -0.68 18.09 -8.53
CA GLY A 11 -1.77 18.50 -7.64
C GLY A 11 -3.17 18.10 -8.13
N LYS A 12 -3.27 17.65 -9.38
CA LYS A 12 -4.50 17.14 -10.02
C LYS A 12 -4.48 15.64 -10.23
N LEU A 13 -3.43 14.92 -9.82
CA LEU A 13 -3.32 13.48 -10.06
C LEU A 13 -4.51 12.70 -9.48
N GLN A 14 -4.93 13.01 -8.25
CA GLN A 14 -6.09 12.36 -7.62
C GLN A 14 -7.38 12.61 -8.41
N ASP A 15 -7.66 13.88 -8.72
CA ASP A 15 -8.84 14.30 -9.47
C ASP A 15 -8.85 13.67 -10.88
N TRP A 16 -7.68 13.58 -11.50
CA TRP A 16 -7.49 12.96 -12.81
C TRP A 16 -7.82 11.47 -12.77
N LEU A 17 -7.32 10.72 -11.78
CA LEU A 17 -7.61 9.29 -11.61
C LEU A 17 -9.12 9.03 -11.43
N VAL A 18 -9.80 9.86 -10.64
CA VAL A 18 -11.25 9.74 -10.42
C VAL A 18 -12.04 10.14 -11.68
N SER A 19 -11.70 11.27 -12.32
CA SER A 19 -12.42 11.77 -13.50
C SER A 19 -12.33 10.82 -14.70
N ARG A 20 -11.22 10.08 -14.82
CA ARG A 20 -11.00 9.04 -15.84
C ARG A 20 -11.50 7.67 -15.43
N ARG A 21 -12.11 7.54 -14.24
CA ARG A 21 -12.65 6.29 -13.68
C ARG A 21 -11.58 5.20 -13.48
N HIS A 22 -10.32 5.58 -13.31
CA HIS A 22 -9.29 4.65 -12.85
C HIS A 22 -9.51 4.29 -11.38
N VAL A 23 -10.06 5.22 -10.60
CA VAL A 23 -10.34 5.08 -9.18
C VAL A 23 -11.78 5.50 -8.89
N ASN A 24 -12.46 4.80 -7.97
CA ASN A 24 -13.80 5.15 -7.52
C ASN A 24 -13.80 6.52 -6.79
N LYS A 25 -14.81 7.36 -7.01
CA LYS A 25 -14.93 8.66 -6.32
C LYS A 25 -14.99 8.53 -4.80
N GLU A 26 -15.56 7.44 -4.29
CA GLU A 26 -15.71 7.16 -2.86
C GLU A 26 -14.55 6.32 -2.28
N TRP A 27 -13.39 6.29 -2.96
CA TRP A 27 -12.24 5.46 -2.58
C TRP A 27 -11.78 5.67 -1.12
N GLN A 28 -11.93 6.87 -0.55
CA GLN A 28 -11.56 7.13 0.84
C GLN A 28 -12.34 6.24 1.81
N LYS A 29 -13.63 5.96 1.52
CA LYS A 29 -14.45 5.05 2.32
C LYS A 29 -13.97 3.61 2.19
N SER A 30 -13.51 3.23 1.00
CA SER A 30 -12.97 1.90 0.70
C SER A 30 -11.62 1.64 1.34
N VAL A 31 -10.83 2.67 1.65
CA VAL A 31 -9.51 2.52 2.33
C VAL A 31 -9.66 2.15 3.80
N ILE A 32 -10.69 2.64 4.48
CA ILE A 32 -10.91 2.42 5.92
C ILE A 32 -10.95 0.92 6.29
N PRO A 33 -11.74 0.05 5.62
CA PRO A 33 -11.74 -1.37 5.95
C PRO A 33 -10.40 -2.07 5.64
N VAL A 34 -9.65 -1.62 4.62
CA VAL A 34 -8.30 -2.16 4.34
C VAL A 34 -7.34 -1.82 5.47
N ARG A 35 -7.42 -0.60 6.01
CA ARG A 35 -6.65 -0.16 7.18
C ARG A 35 -6.96 -1.02 8.41
N ALA A 36 -8.23 -1.33 8.64
CA ALA A 36 -8.63 -2.22 9.72
C ALA A 36 -8.07 -3.64 9.55
N LYS A 37 -8.11 -4.20 8.33
CA LYS A 37 -7.49 -5.51 8.04
C LYS A 37 -5.99 -5.52 8.32
N ILE A 38 -5.26 -4.48 7.90
CA ILE A 38 -3.83 -4.33 8.17
C ILE A 38 -3.57 -4.31 9.68
N ASN A 39 -4.29 -3.48 10.44
CA ASN A 39 -4.08 -3.37 11.88
C ASN A 39 -4.31 -4.71 12.61
N ASN A 40 -5.29 -5.49 12.16
CA ASN A 40 -5.55 -6.82 12.70
C ASN A 40 -4.44 -7.80 12.31
N ALA A 41 -4.04 -7.83 11.02
CA ALA A 41 -3.02 -8.75 10.52
C ALA A 41 -1.67 -8.56 11.21
N ILE A 42 -1.26 -7.31 11.49
CA ILE A 42 0.01 -7.01 12.16
C ILE A 42 0.16 -7.71 13.51
N GLN A 43 -0.95 -7.97 14.21
CA GLN A 43 -0.91 -8.64 15.52
C GLN A 43 -0.49 -10.11 15.43
N ASP A 44 -0.54 -10.73 14.25
CA ASP A 44 -0.21 -12.14 14.00
C ASP A 44 0.98 -12.31 13.03
N MET A 45 2.06 -11.56 13.26
CA MET A 45 3.28 -11.64 12.45
C MET A 45 4.31 -12.61 13.03
N PRO A 46 5.00 -13.42 12.20
CA PRO A 46 6.11 -14.21 12.68
C PRO A 46 7.28 -13.30 13.09
N ALA A 47 8.07 -13.77 14.05
CA ALA A 47 9.32 -13.10 14.42
C ALA A 47 10.32 -13.22 13.26
N HIS A 48 10.37 -12.19 12.43
CA HIS A 48 11.28 -12.09 11.29
C HIS A 48 11.81 -10.66 11.20
N ASN A 49 13.14 -10.50 11.16
CA ASN A 49 13.77 -9.18 11.23
C ASN A 49 13.32 -8.27 10.08
N ASP A 50 13.19 -8.80 8.86
CA ASP A 50 12.76 -8.01 7.71
C ASP A 50 11.29 -7.58 7.81
N ILE A 51 10.43 -8.41 8.40
CA ILE A 51 9.03 -8.04 8.69
C ILE A 51 9.02 -6.95 9.75
N ALA A 52 9.78 -7.11 10.85
CA ALA A 52 9.89 -6.09 11.88
C ALA A 52 10.37 -4.75 11.32
N ALA A 53 11.35 -4.77 10.41
CA ALA A 53 11.84 -3.56 9.73
C ALA A 53 10.74 -2.89 8.87
N LEU A 54 10.03 -3.67 8.05
CA LEU A 54 8.92 -3.17 7.22
C LEU A 54 7.78 -2.56 8.05
N LEU A 55 7.53 -3.10 9.24
CA LEU A 55 6.49 -2.65 10.15
C LEU A 55 6.95 -1.51 11.08
N SER A 56 8.26 -1.27 11.19
CA SER A 56 8.81 -0.26 12.10
C SER A 56 8.55 1.16 11.61
N GLY A 57 7.85 1.97 12.42
CA GLY A 57 7.69 3.41 12.22
C GLY A 57 6.94 3.84 10.95
N SER A 58 6.34 2.91 10.20
CA SER A 58 5.79 3.18 8.87
C SER A 58 4.26 3.12 8.86
N TYR A 59 3.65 4.03 8.11
CA TYR A 59 2.28 3.85 7.64
C TYR A 59 2.30 2.76 6.56
N ILE A 60 2.04 1.52 6.97
CA ILE A 60 1.98 0.36 6.07
C ILE A 60 0.99 0.66 4.95
N ASN A 61 1.29 0.28 3.72
CA ASN A 61 0.41 0.52 2.58
C ASN A 61 0.57 -0.62 1.57
N TYR A 62 -0.09 -0.52 0.42
CA TYR A 62 -0.01 -1.53 -0.63
C TYR A 62 1.42 -1.99 -0.97
N PHE A 63 2.39 -1.06 -1.01
CA PHE A 63 3.77 -1.35 -1.37
C PHE A 63 4.53 -2.13 -0.29
N HIS A 64 4.10 -2.04 0.97
CA HIS A 64 4.66 -2.83 2.07
C HIS A 64 4.05 -4.25 2.11
N CYS A 65 2.79 -4.39 1.69
CA CYS A 65 2.09 -5.67 1.73
C CYS A 65 2.75 -6.73 0.82
N HIS A 66 3.32 -6.30 -0.32
CA HIS A 66 3.97 -7.21 -1.27
C HIS A 66 5.23 -7.87 -0.69
N PRO A 67 6.23 -7.12 -0.19
CA PRO A 67 7.38 -7.72 0.51
C PRO A 67 6.98 -8.63 1.67
N ILE A 68 5.96 -8.26 2.44
CA ILE A 68 5.45 -9.11 3.53
C ILE A 68 4.95 -10.44 2.99
N ILE A 69 4.18 -10.45 1.90
CA ILE A 69 3.73 -11.69 1.27
C ILE A 69 4.90 -12.51 0.76
N GLU A 70 5.92 -11.91 0.15
CA GLU A 70 7.10 -12.66 -0.32
C GLU A 70 7.82 -13.37 0.84
N ILE A 71 8.04 -12.68 1.96
CA ILE A 71 8.64 -13.29 3.16
C ILE A 71 7.73 -14.42 3.68
N LEU A 72 6.42 -14.19 3.74
CA LEU A 72 5.47 -15.22 4.18
C LEU A 72 5.44 -16.44 3.25
N LYS A 73 5.78 -16.32 1.96
CA LYS A 73 5.87 -17.49 1.07
C LYS A 73 6.99 -18.43 1.49
N GLU A 74 8.06 -17.89 2.05
CA GLU A 74 9.20 -18.64 2.59
C GLU A 74 8.86 -19.21 3.96
N THR A 75 8.34 -18.39 4.88
CA THR A 75 8.09 -18.81 6.27
C THR A 75 6.87 -19.72 6.42
N GLU A 76 5.90 -19.66 5.51
CA GLU A 76 4.66 -20.45 5.56
C GLU A 76 4.58 -21.51 4.45
N ALA A 77 5.73 -21.88 3.86
CA ALA A 77 5.83 -22.80 2.72
C ALA A 77 5.10 -24.15 2.96
N ASP A 78 5.21 -24.70 4.17
CA ASP A 78 4.65 -26.00 4.55
C ASP A 78 3.14 -25.98 4.85
N THR A 79 2.51 -24.80 4.80
CA THR A 79 1.09 -24.66 5.12
C THR A 79 0.17 -24.90 3.92
N LYS A 80 0.73 -25.21 2.73
CA LYS A 80 -0.06 -25.44 1.52
C LYS A 80 -0.90 -26.72 1.62
N ASN A 81 -2.09 -26.66 1.02
CA ASN A 81 -2.95 -27.83 0.83
C ASN A 81 -2.64 -28.54 -0.50
N LEU A 82 -3.32 -29.67 -0.76
CA LEU A 82 -3.15 -30.47 -1.98
C LEU A 82 -3.46 -29.73 -3.29
N PHE A 83 -4.07 -28.55 -3.22
CA PHE A 83 -4.36 -27.67 -4.36
C PHE A 83 -3.41 -26.46 -4.43
N GLY A 84 -2.32 -26.45 -3.65
CA GLY A 84 -1.31 -25.39 -3.63
C GLY A 84 -1.74 -24.11 -2.90
N ARG A 85 -2.90 -24.08 -2.24
CA ARG A 85 -3.37 -22.92 -1.48
C ARG A 85 -2.82 -22.95 -0.05
N TYR A 86 -2.38 -21.80 0.45
CA TYR A 86 -1.93 -21.64 1.83
C TYR A 86 -3.10 -21.83 2.80
N ARG A 87 -2.86 -22.54 3.92
CA ARG A 87 -3.80 -22.66 5.05
C ARG A 87 -3.46 -21.72 6.21
N SER A 88 -2.27 -21.12 6.18
CA SER A 88 -1.83 -20.15 7.18
C SER A 88 -2.77 -18.94 7.18
N GLN A 89 -3.37 -18.63 8.34
CA GLN A 89 -4.31 -17.52 8.48
C GLN A 89 -3.65 -16.19 8.10
N ARG A 90 -2.43 -15.93 8.59
CA ARG A 90 -1.66 -14.72 8.22
C ARG A 90 -1.44 -14.59 6.71
N MET A 91 -1.10 -15.67 6.02
CA MET A 91 -0.93 -15.62 4.55
C MET A 91 -2.25 -15.29 3.86
N ILE A 92 -3.35 -15.89 4.32
CA ILE A 92 -4.70 -15.60 3.81
C ILE A 92 -5.05 -14.13 4.04
N ASP A 93 -4.79 -13.60 5.22
CA ASP A 93 -5.11 -12.22 5.60
C ASP A 93 -4.32 -11.20 4.75
N TRP A 94 -3.02 -11.38 4.58
CA TRP A 94 -2.21 -10.47 3.74
C TRP A 94 -2.57 -10.56 2.26
N GLN A 95 -2.89 -11.74 1.75
CA GLN A 95 -3.40 -11.89 0.38
C GLN A 95 -4.75 -11.18 0.21
N ASP A 96 -5.64 -11.24 1.21
CA ASP A 96 -6.91 -10.55 1.20
C ASP A 96 -6.75 -9.01 1.29
N ILE A 97 -5.77 -8.53 2.06
CA ILE A 97 -5.39 -7.11 2.10
C ILE A 97 -4.96 -6.63 0.70
N VAL A 98 -4.06 -7.35 0.03
CA VAL A 98 -3.59 -6.99 -1.33
C VAL A 98 -4.75 -7.00 -2.33
N LYS A 99 -5.58 -8.04 -2.32
CA LYS A 99 -6.79 -8.11 -3.17
C LYS A 99 -7.76 -6.95 -2.90
N SER A 100 -7.90 -6.55 -1.64
CA SER A 100 -8.76 -5.42 -1.26
C SER A 100 -8.24 -4.09 -1.79
N TYR A 101 -6.92 -3.93 -1.87
CA TYR A 101 -6.28 -2.78 -2.51
C TYR A 101 -6.41 -2.78 -4.03
N GLU A 102 -6.27 -3.95 -4.67
CA GLU A 102 -6.37 -4.10 -6.12
C GLU A 102 -7.80 -3.90 -6.61
N LYS A 103 -8.79 -4.23 -5.78
CA LYS A 103 -10.19 -3.94 -6.05
C LYS A 103 -10.38 -2.43 -6.28
N GLU A 104 -10.94 -2.10 -7.44
CA GLU A 104 -11.22 -0.72 -7.87
C GLU A 104 -9.97 0.19 -7.86
N ASN A 105 -8.78 -0.41 -8.01
CA ASN A 105 -7.48 0.25 -8.02
C ASN A 105 -7.25 1.19 -6.83
N LEU A 106 -7.71 0.78 -5.64
CA LEU A 106 -7.56 1.58 -4.43
C LEU A 106 -6.10 1.91 -4.09
N TYR A 107 -5.16 1.02 -4.46
CA TYR A 107 -3.73 1.29 -4.35
C TYR A 107 -3.27 2.53 -5.15
N LEU A 108 -3.84 2.78 -6.34
CA LEU A 108 -3.52 3.98 -7.12
C LEU A 108 -4.01 5.25 -6.41
N ALA A 109 -5.19 5.17 -5.79
CA ALA A 109 -5.78 6.28 -5.06
C ALA A 109 -4.91 6.70 -3.86
N GLU A 110 -4.47 5.72 -3.08
CA GLU A 110 -3.63 5.96 -1.91
C GLU A 110 -2.21 6.41 -2.32
N ALA A 111 -1.64 5.81 -3.36
CA ALA A 111 -0.34 6.21 -3.89
C ALA A 111 -0.34 7.64 -4.44
N ALA A 112 -1.37 8.04 -5.17
CA ALA A 112 -1.52 9.41 -5.67
C ALA A 112 -1.66 10.42 -4.53
N GLN A 113 -2.48 10.13 -3.52
CA GLN A 113 -2.59 10.98 -2.33
C GLN A 113 -1.25 11.13 -1.62
N MET A 114 -0.53 10.02 -1.41
CA MET A 114 0.78 10.03 -0.77
C MET A 114 1.79 10.87 -1.56
N LEU A 115 1.84 10.71 -2.88
CA LEU A 115 2.75 11.45 -3.75
C LEU A 115 2.45 12.96 -3.74
N VAL A 116 1.17 13.34 -3.85
CA VAL A 116 0.75 14.75 -3.78
C VAL A 116 1.13 15.37 -2.44
N ARG A 117 0.90 14.65 -1.34
CA ARG A 117 1.24 15.12 0.01
C ARG A 117 2.74 15.30 0.19
N ASN A 118 3.53 14.33 -0.27
CA ASN A 118 4.99 14.38 -0.16
C ASN A 118 5.57 15.57 -0.93
N ILE A 119 5.14 15.78 -2.17
CA ILE A 119 5.64 16.86 -3.03
C ILE A 119 5.18 18.23 -2.53
N SER A 120 3.93 18.34 -2.11
CA SER A 120 3.34 19.64 -1.77
C SER A 120 3.67 20.10 -0.35
N TYR A 121 3.89 19.17 0.59
CA TYR A 121 3.99 19.50 2.01
C TYR A 121 5.20 18.89 2.70
N GLU A 122 5.39 17.56 2.65
CA GLU A 122 6.42 16.89 3.45
C GLU A 122 7.83 17.30 3.03
N ILE A 123 8.16 17.19 1.75
CA ILE A 123 9.49 17.54 1.24
C ILE A 123 9.81 19.03 1.44
N PRO A 124 8.92 19.98 1.09
CA PRO A 124 9.14 21.40 1.40
C PRO A 124 9.30 21.67 2.90
N GLY A 125 8.53 20.98 3.74
CA GLY A 125 8.63 21.08 5.20
C GLY A 125 9.99 20.64 5.72
N LEU A 126 10.45 19.46 5.30
CA LEU A 126 11.76 18.91 5.65
C LEU A 126 12.89 19.80 5.17
N LYS A 127 12.83 20.33 3.94
CA LYS A 127 13.84 21.28 3.42
C LYS A 127 13.96 22.53 4.29
N LYS A 128 12.82 23.08 4.74
CA LYS A 128 12.82 24.24 5.64
C LYS A 128 13.36 23.92 7.02
N GLN A 129 13.16 22.68 7.50
CA GLN A 129 13.69 22.24 8.78
C GLN A 129 15.22 22.12 8.72
N ILE A 130 15.74 21.44 7.68
CA ILE A 130 17.18 21.30 7.46
C ILE A 130 17.86 22.67 7.41
N ALA A 131 17.34 23.60 6.62
CA ALA A 131 17.91 24.94 6.49
C ALA A 131 17.84 25.82 7.76
N LYS A 132 17.10 25.39 8.80
CA LYS A 132 17.10 26.05 10.12
C LYS A 132 18.11 25.43 11.08
N GLU A 133 18.49 24.19 10.84
CA GLU A 133 19.45 23.44 11.65
C GLU A 133 20.89 23.60 11.11
N GLU A 134 21.04 24.06 9.86
CA GLU A 134 22.27 24.62 9.27
C GLU A 134 22.52 26.07 9.71
#